data_AF-A0A7C3AA08-F1
#
_entry.id   AF-A0A7C3AA08-F1
#
_cell.length_a   1.000
_cell.length_b   1.000
_cell.length_c   1.000
_cell.angle_alpha   90.00
_cell.angle_beta   90.00
_cell.angle_gamma   90.00
#
_symmetry.space_group_name_H-M   'P 1'
#
loop_
_entity.id
_entity.type
_entity.pdbx_description
1 polymer ?
#
loop_
_entity_poly.entity_id
_entity_poly.type
_entity_poly.pdbx_seq_one_letter_code
_entity_poly.pdbx_strand_id
1 'polypeptide(L)'
;MARIKIDLDRRIGTVDRRIFGGFIEHLGRCIYGGIFDEGSPLSDERGFRLDVVQALRDLRIPVLRWPGGNFASGYHWVDGIGPREQRPRRMNLAWHIEESNRFGTNEFIEYCRLVGAEPYICVNLGTGTIDEAQAWVEYCNGTGNTYWANLRREHGYPEPHGVKYWGLGNEMYGSWQIGALSAEDYVEKAREFAKAMKLTDPSIQLVSCGYNGWSDWDRIVLEGLARYVDFHSIHIYTGSYDYFGNVFAPHLADFALASCQALIDRVRYEQGIDHPIYVAYDEWNVWFRERGYEASVAGLEERYTLADTLAVATYLNIFIRRCRMVRLANLAQMVNVIAPIFTSPEGLFLQTIYHPLRLYAEWTLDVALDAFVEAETYHLSSEQEARSPWQHRIARLGPFGLLDVACTADDAGREITLAVVNRDPERAIETTIEFVGATVQPGALV
;
A
#
# COMPACT_ATOMS: atom_id res chain seq x y z
N MET A 1 24.43 20.49 15.93
CA MET A 1 23.71 19.73 16.97
C MET A 1 22.23 19.80 16.68
N ALA A 2 21.55 18.66 16.69
CA ALA A 2 20.10 18.55 16.62
C ALA A 2 19.52 18.23 18.00
N ARG A 3 18.22 18.41 18.16
CA ARG A 3 17.49 18.10 19.39
C ARG A 3 16.18 17.40 19.08
N ILE A 4 15.89 16.33 19.83
CA ILE A 4 14.60 15.64 19.84
C ILE A 4 14.03 15.76 21.25
N LYS A 5 12.84 16.34 21.41
CA LYS A 5 12.13 16.38 22.70
C LYS A 5 10.89 15.50 22.63
N ILE A 6 10.75 14.63 23.63
CA ILE A 6 9.68 13.64 23.72
C ILE A 6 8.83 13.97 24.95
N ASP A 7 7.54 14.10 24.72
CA ASP A 7 6.53 14.33 25.75
C ASP A 7 5.48 13.22 25.62
N LEU A 8 5.36 12.38 26.65
CA LEU A 8 4.47 11.22 26.66
C LEU A 8 2.98 11.62 26.66
N ASP A 9 2.66 12.86 27.04
CA ASP A 9 1.30 13.38 27.02
C ASP A 9 0.90 13.87 25.62
N ARG A 10 1.87 14.14 24.73
CA ARG A 10 1.61 14.58 23.35
C ARG A 10 1.31 13.41 22.40
N ARG A 11 0.26 12.66 22.71
CA ARG A 11 -0.20 11.53 21.88
C ARG A 11 -0.87 12.02 20.59
N ILE A 12 -0.36 11.59 19.44
CA ILE A 12 -1.02 11.74 18.14
C ILE A 12 -2.19 10.75 18.08
N GLY A 13 -1.94 9.45 18.17
CA GLY A 13 -3.02 8.46 18.11
C GLY A 13 -2.51 7.05 17.92
N THR A 14 -3.43 6.10 17.81
CA THR A 14 -3.07 4.70 17.59
C THR A 14 -2.56 4.48 16.17
N VAL A 15 -1.38 3.92 16.04
CA VAL A 15 -0.80 3.51 14.75
C VAL A 15 -1.51 2.26 14.29
N ASP A 16 -2.13 2.33 13.12
CA ASP A 16 -2.72 1.15 12.51
C ASP A 16 -1.62 0.31 11.86
N ARG A 17 -1.49 -0.95 12.25
CA ARG A 17 -0.45 -1.82 11.72
C ARG A 17 -0.57 -1.99 10.20
N ARG A 18 -1.77 -1.81 9.62
CA ARG A 18 -2.03 -1.90 8.18
C ARG A 18 -1.31 -0.85 7.32
N ILE A 19 -0.62 0.13 7.92
CA ILE A 19 0.32 0.98 7.17
C ILE A 19 1.58 0.24 6.68
N PHE A 20 1.84 -0.97 7.18
CA PHE A 20 2.92 -1.86 6.73
C PHE A 20 2.43 -2.91 5.71
N GLY A 21 1.35 -2.63 4.98
CA GLY A 21 0.80 -3.54 3.99
C GLY A 21 1.67 -3.69 2.75
N GLY A 22 1.40 -4.75 1.98
CA GLY A 22 2.05 -5.02 0.70
C GLY A 22 1.06 -5.05 -0.46
N PHE A 23 1.57 -4.96 -1.68
CA PHE A 23 0.79 -5.11 -2.91
C PHE A 23 1.46 -6.13 -3.84
N ILE A 24 0.67 -7.02 -4.44
CA ILE A 24 1.08 -7.94 -5.49
C ILE A 24 0.11 -7.85 -6.66
N GLU A 25 0.64 -7.72 -7.87
CA GLU A 25 -0.12 -7.66 -9.11
C GLU A 25 0.29 -8.78 -10.06
N HIS A 26 -0.64 -9.20 -10.91
CA HIS A 26 -0.32 -9.93 -12.13
C HIS A 26 0.42 -9.04 -13.15
N LEU A 27 1.67 -8.69 -12.81
CA LEU A 27 2.60 -7.87 -13.57
C LEU A 27 3.97 -8.55 -13.54
N GLY A 28 4.60 -8.68 -14.71
CA GLY A 28 5.97 -9.17 -14.82
C GLY A 28 6.16 -10.49 -14.08
N ARG A 29 7.18 -10.54 -13.20
CA ARG A 29 7.48 -11.71 -12.36
C ARG A 29 7.00 -11.58 -10.92
N CYS A 30 6.00 -10.74 -10.61
CA CYS A 30 5.51 -10.61 -9.23
C CYS A 30 4.83 -11.90 -8.77
N ILE A 31 3.86 -12.38 -9.56
CA ILE A 31 3.18 -13.66 -9.31
C ILE A 31 4.04 -14.81 -9.83
N TYR A 32 4.10 -14.97 -11.14
CA TYR A 32 4.78 -16.08 -11.80
C TYR A 32 6.31 -15.91 -11.78
N GLY A 33 7.02 -16.87 -11.20
CA GLY A 33 8.46 -16.80 -10.95
C GLY A 33 8.84 -15.90 -9.76
N GLY A 34 7.87 -15.24 -9.14
CA GLY A 34 8.01 -14.47 -7.90
C GLY A 34 7.49 -15.26 -6.71
N ILE A 35 6.24 -14.98 -6.31
CA ILE A 35 5.60 -15.71 -5.20
C ILE A 35 5.14 -17.13 -5.56
N PHE A 36 4.92 -17.40 -6.85
CA PHE A 36 4.36 -18.63 -7.37
C PHE A 36 5.19 -19.15 -8.54
N ASP A 37 5.79 -20.34 -8.38
CA ASP A 37 6.72 -20.94 -9.33
C ASP A 37 6.61 -22.48 -9.28
N GLU A 38 5.69 -23.03 -10.08
CA GLU A 38 5.38 -24.46 -10.08
C GLU A 38 6.57 -25.31 -10.58
N GLY A 39 6.92 -26.35 -9.82
CA GLY A 39 8.04 -27.23 -10.16
C GLY A 39 9.42 -26.71 -9.73
N SER A 40 9.49 -25.50 -9.18
CA SER A 40 10.71 -24.98 -8.56
C SER A 40 11.11 -25.80 -7.33
N PRO A 41 12.41 -26.10 -7.12
CA PRO A 41 12.87 -26.79 -5.91
C PRO A 41 12.70 -25.94 -4.62
N LEU A 42 12.38 -24.66 -4.78
CA LEU A 42 12.14 -23.71 -3.69
C LEU A 42 10.64 -23.57 -3.35
N SER A 43 9.77 -24.21 -4.13
CA SER A 43 8.32 -24.15 -3.96
C SER A 43 7.78 -25.35 -3.19
N ASP A 44 6.64 -25.16 -2.53
CA ASP A 44 5.83 -26.26 -2.02
C ASP A 44 5.05 -26.97 -3.15
N GLU A 45 4.30 -28.02 -2.78
CA GLU A 45 3.49 -28.81 -3.72
C GLU A 45 2.40 -28.01 -4.44
N ARG A 46 2.01 -26.86 -3.90
CA ARG A 46 1.01 -25.97 -4.50
C ARG A 46 1.63 -25.00 -5.50
N GLY A 47 2.95 -24.84 -5.48
CA GLY A 47 3.73 -23.90 -6.29
C GLY A 47 4.16 -22.63 -5.57
N PHE A 48 3.92 -22.50 -4.26
CA PHE A 48 4.32 -21.30 -3.52
C PHE A 48 5.80 -21.35 -3.14
N ARG A 49 6.56 -20.33 -3.54
CA ARG A 49 7.99 -20.17 -3.20
C ARG A 49 8.18 -19.96 -1.70
N LEU A 50 8.68 -20.97 -0.98
CA LEU A 50 8.75 -20.98 0.48
C LEU A 50 9.79 -20.00 1.05
N ASP A 51 10.88 -19.78 0.32
CA ASP A 51 11.88 -18.77 0.65
C ASP A 51 11.28 -17.35 0.58
N VAL A 52 10.45 -17.08 -0.42
CA VAL A 52 9.73 -15.81 -0.57
C VAL A 52 8.64 -15.66 0.50
N VAL A 53 7.89 -16.72 0.80
CA VAL A 53 6.92 -16.73 1.91
C VAL A 53 7.61 -16.36 3.22
N GLN A 54 8.80 -16.92 3.51
CA GLN A 54 9.53 -16.57 4.72
C GLN A 54 9.97 -15.10 4.73
N ALA A 55 10.50 -14.58 3.62
CA ALA A 55 10.87 -13.17 3.51
C ALA A 55 9.66 -12.24 3.73
N LEU A 56 8.47 -12.58 3.24
CA LEU A 56 7.26 -11.80 3.47
C LEU A 56 6.76 -11.89 4.92
N ARG A 57 6.88 -13.06 5.57
CA ARG A 57 6.55 -13.21 7.00
C ARG A 57 7.44 -12.37 7.89
N ASP A 58 8.73 -12.29 7.55
CA ASP A 58 9.70 -11.43 8.26
C ASP A 58 9.33 -9.95 8.17
N LEU A 59 8.67 -9.50 7.10
CA LEU A 59 8.14 -8.13 6.97
C LEU A 59 6.88 -7.88 7.81
N ARG A 60 6.23 -8.93 8.33
CA ARG A 60 5.01 -8.85 9.15
C ARG A 60 3.90 -8.03 8.48
N ILE A 61 3.73 -8.21 7.17
CA ILE A 61 2.70 -7.51 6.39
C ILE A 61 1.30 -7.92 6.89
N PRO A 62 0.47 -7.00 7.40
CA PRO A 62 -0.83 -7.35 7.95
C PRO A 62 -1.94 -7.38 6.90
N VAL A 63 -1.70 -6.82 5.72
CA VAL A 63 -2.65 -6.77 4.61
C VAL A 63 -1.88 -6.87 3.30
N LEU A 64 -2.43 -7.62 2.35
CA LEU A 64 -1.87 -7.80 1.01
C LEU A 64 -2.92 -7.48 -0.05
N ARG A 65 -2.64 -6.49 -0.91
CA ARG A 65 -3.51 -6.07 -2.03
C ARG A 65 -3.27 -6.96 -3.26
N TRP A 66 -4.33 -7.34 -3.97
CA TRP A 66 -4.35 -8.19 -5.17
C TRP A 66 -5.71 -7.99 -5.92
N PRO A 67 -5.93 -8.35 -7.19
CA PRO A 67 -5.04 -8.94 -8.20
C PRO A 67 -4.16 -7.95 -8.94
N GLY A 68 -4.32 -6.67 -8.68
CA GLY A 68 -3.56 -5.68 -9.39
C GLY A 68 -4.18 -4.32 -9.41
N GLY A 69 -3.33 -3.37 -9.77
CA GLY A 69 -3.76 -2.06 -10.16
C GLY A 69 -4.33 -2.15 -11.56
N ASN A 70 -3.49 -1.92 -12.56
CA ASN A 70 -3.94 -1.86 -13.95
C ASN A 70 -4.58 -3.17 -14.42
N PHE A 71 -4.03 -4.31 -14.00
CA PHE A 71 -4.55 -5.64 -14.33
C PHE A 71 -6.01 -5.85 -13.94
N ALA A 72 -6.43 -5.35 -12.77
CA ALA A 72 -7.77 -5.64 -12.24
C ALA A 72 -8.90 -5.11 -13.15
N SER A 73 -8.67 -4.01 -13.88
CA SER A 73 -9.70 -3.41 -14.76
C SER A 73 -10.02 -4.22 -16.03
N GLY A 74 -9.27 -5.28 -16.31
CA GLY A 74 -9.56 -6.24 -17.38
C GLY A 74 -9.67 -7.68 -16.90
N TYR A 75 -9.62 -7.93 -15.60
CA TYR A 75 -9.59 -9.26 -15.01
C TYR A 75 -11.00 -9.76 -14.68
N HIS A 76 -11.32 -10.97 -15.12
CA HIS A 76 -12.56 -11.66 -14.75
C HIS A 76 -12.26 -12.77 -13.74
N TRP A 77 -12.63 -12.56 -12.47
CA TRP A 77 -12.15 -13.40 -11.36
C TRP A 77 -12.54 -14.88 -11.46
N VAL A 78 -13.64 -15.16 -12.18
CA VAL A 78 -14.10 -16.52 -12.47
C VAL A 78 -13.14 -17.31 -13.35
N ASP A 79 -12.28 -16.64 -14.13
CA ASP A 79 -11.23 -17.31 -14.90
C ASP A 79 -10.13 -17.89 -13.99
N GLY A 80 -10.01 -17.37 -12.75
CA GLY A 80 -9.01 -17.77 -11.76
C GLY A 80 -9.49 -18.75 -10.68
N ILE A 81 -10.67 -19.37 -10.83
CA ILE A 81 -11.20 -20.36 -9.87
C ILE A 81 -11.38 -21.74 -10.51
N GLY A 82 -11.69 -22.75 -9.70
CA GLY A 82 -11.87 -24.13 -10.17
C GLY A 82 -10.55 -24.84 -10.53
N PRO A 83 -10.62 -26.02 -11.15
CA PRO A 83 -9.44 -26.82 -11.52
C PRO A 83 -8.49 -26.04 -12.45
N ARG A 84 -7.21 -25.92 -12.08
CA ARG A 84 -6.22 -25.09 -12.79
C ARG A 84 -6.04 -25.47 -14.26
N GLU A 85 -6.25 -26.73 -14.60
CA GLU A 85 -6.12 -27.27 -15.97
C GLU A 85 -7.24 -26.80 -16.89
N GLN A 86 -8.36 -26.33 -16.34
CA GLN A 86 -9.52 -25.86 -17.08
C GLN A 86 -9.59 -24.33 -17.16
N ARG A 87 -8.72 -23.62 -16.43
CA ARG A 87 -8.69 -22.16 -16.40
C ARG A 87 -8.20 -21.60 -17.74
N PRO A 88 -8.90 -20.61 -18.32
CA PRO A 88 -8.53 -20.09 -19.62
C PRO A 88 -7.28 -19.22 -19.52
N ARG A 89 -6.41 -19.32 -20.53
CA ARG A 89 -5.35 -18.33 -20.74
C ARG A 89 -5.96 -17.07 -21.35
N ARG A 90 -5.59 -15.89 -20.84
CA ARG A 90 -6.10 -14.59 -21.29
C ARG A 90 -4.95 -13.66 -21.65
N MET A 91 -5.25 -12.66 -22.48
CA MET A 91 -4.31 -11.55 -22.67
C MET A 91 -4.47 -10.57 -21.52
N ASN A 92 -3.40 -10.32 -20.78
CA ASN A 92 -3.29 -9.20 -19.84
C ASN A 92 -3.08 -7.91 -20.65
N LEU A 93 -4.15 -7.16 -20.86
CA LEU A 93 -4.13 -5.95 -21.68
C LEU A 93 -3.35 -4.79 -21.04
N ALA A 94 -3.23 -4.77 -19.71
CA ALA A 94 -2.50 -3.73 -19.00
C ALA A 94 -0.98 -3.85 -19.22
N TRP A 95 -0.48 -5.08 -19.28
CA TRP A 95 0.97 -5.35 -19.29
C TRP A 95 1.44 -6.12 -20.53
N HIS A 96 0.54 -6.37 -21.49
CA HIS A 96 0.83 -7.05 -22.76
C HIS A 96 1.49 -8.42 -22.61
N ILE A 97 1.12 -9.16 -21.56
CA ILE A 97 1.59 -10.52 -21.29
C ILE A 97 0.42 -11.50 -21.31
N GLU A 98 0.73 -12.78 -21.45
CA GLU A 98 -0.28 -13.82 -21.29
C GLU A 98 -0.51 -14.12 -19.81
N GLU A 99 -1.76 -14.12 -19.39
CA GLU A 99 -2.20 -14.53 -18.05
C GLU A 99 -2.68 -15.98 -18.10
N SER A 100 -2.05 -16.85 -17.33
CA SER A 100 -2.40 -18.28 -17.28
C SER A 100 -3.59 -18.60 -16.38
N ASN A 101 -3.95 -17.67 -15.47
CA ASN A 101 -4.95 -17.79 -14.41
C ASN A 101 -4.70 -18.94 -13.41
N ARG A 102 -3.49 -19.51 -13.39
CA ARG A 102 -3.13 -20.61 -12.48
C ARG A 102 -3.03 -20.15 -11.03
N PHE A 103 -2.71 -18.87 -10.81
CA PHE A 103 -2.85 -18.21 -9.52
C PHE A 103 -4.10 -17.33 -9.56
N GLY A 104 -5.14 -17.68 -8.81
CA GLY A 104 -6.36 -16.88 -8.74
C GLY A 104 -6.85 -16.69 -7.31
N THR A 105 -8.16 -16.46 -7.14
CA THR A 105 -8.73 -16.09 -5.84
C THR A 105 -8.34 -17.08 -4.73
N ASN A 106 -8.52 -18.38 -4.97
CA ASN A 106 -8.26 -19.40 -3.95
C ASN A 106 -6.77 -19.46 -3.57
N GLU A 107 -5.88 -19.44 -4.57
CA GLU A 107 -4.44 -19.43 -4.34
C GLU A 107 -3.99 -18.18 -3.59
N PHE A 108 -4.53 -17.01 -3.93
CA PHE A 108 -4.25 -15.76 -3.23
C PHE A 108 -4.66 -15.83 -1.75
N ILE A 109 -5.87 -16.34 -1.46
CA ILE A 109 -6.33 -16.48 -0.07
C ILE A 109 -5.44 -17.45 0.71
N GLU A 110 -5.04 -18.57 0.12
CA GLU A 110 -4.07 -19.47 0.74
C GLU A 110 -2.73 -18.78 0.99
N TYR A 111 -2.25 -18.01 0.02
CA TYR A 111 -0.99 -17.28 0.14
C TYR A 111 -1.04 -16.27 1.28
N CYS A 112 -2.11 -15.48 1.38
CA CYS A 112 -2.39 -14.57 2.50
C CYS A 112 -2.32 -15.30 3.85
N ARG A 113 -2.95 -16.47 3.96
CA ARG A 113 -2.92 -17.29 5.19
C ARG A 113 -1.51 -17.79 5.53
N LEU A 114 -0.69 -18.13 4.53
CA LEU A 114 0.69 -18.57 4.74
C LEU A 114 1.60 -17.46 5.25
N VAL A 115 1.44 -16.25 4.71
CA VAL A 115 2.23 -15.09 5.14
C VAL A 115 1.67 -14.39 6.39
N GLY A 116 0.43 -14.70 6.78
CA GLY A 116 -0.25 -14.10 7.93
C GLY A 116 -0.83 -12.72 7.64
N ALA A 117 -1.26 -12.47 6.40
CA ALA A 117 -1.84 -11.20 5.96
C ALA A 117 -3.35 -11.33 5.70
N GLU A 118 -4.10 -10.27 5.98
CA GLU A 118 -5.48 -10.12 5.55
C GLU A 118 -5.54 -9.86 4.03
N PRO A 119 -6.46 -10.49 3.29
CA PRO A 119 -6.64 -10.22 1.87
C PRO A 119 -7.33 -8.88 1.62
N TYR A 120 -6.79 -8.10 0.69
CA TYR A 120 -7.41 -6.92 0.10
C TYR A 120 -7.59 -7.15 -1.41
N ILE A 121 -8.85 -7.27 -1.86
CA ILE A 121 -9.20 -7.52 -3.27
C ILE A 121 -9.63 -6.23 -3.99
N CYS A 122 -9.06 -5.94 -5.15
CA CYS A 122 -9.55 -4.89 -6.05
C CYS A 122 -10.51 -5.48 -7.10
N VAL A 123 -11.74 -4.96 -7.20
CA VAL A 123 -12.73 -5.43 -8.17
C VAL A 123 -12.59 -4.75 -9.53
N ASN A 124 -12.96 -5.46 -10.59
CA ASN A 124 -12.92 -4.96 -11.96
C ASN A 124 -14.05 -3.93 -12.21
N LEU A 125 -13.70 -2.64 -12.25
CA LEU A 125 -14.59 -1.56 -12.68
C LEU A 125 -14.28 -1.06 -14.11
N GLY A 126 -13.35 -1.69 -14.83
CA GLY A 126 -13.15 -1.43 -16.25
C GLY A 126 -14.19 -2.18 -17.08
N THR A 127 -13.88 -3.43 -17.42
CA THR A 127 -14.76 -4.32 -18.21
C THR A 127 -15.76 -5.12 -17.38
N GLY A 128 -15.60 -5.15 -16.05
CA GLY A 128 -16.44 -5.91 -15.13
C GLY A 128 -17.82 -5.29 -14.88
N THR A 129 -18.67 -6.04 -14.18
CA THR A 129 -20.07 -5.68 -13.91
C THR A 129 -20.40 -5.69 -12.41
N ILE A 130 -21.53 -5.07 -12.06
CA ILE A 130 -22.05 -5.07 -10.68
C ILE A 130 -22.29 -6.51 -10.21
N ASP A 131 -22.91 -7.35 -11.05
CA ASP A 131 -23.17 -8.76 -10.76
C ASP A 131 -21.87 -9.55 -10.55
N GLU A 132 -20.84 -9.26 -11.33
CA GLU A 132 -19.54 -9.91 -11.19
C GLU A 132 -18.84 -9.57 -9.87
N ALA A 133 -18.87 -8.30 -9.45
CA ALA A 133 -18.33 -7.87 -8.16
C ALA A 133 -19.13 -8.45 -6.98
N GLN A 134 -20.47 -8.43 -7.08
CA GLN A 134 -21.38 -9.04 -6.11
C GLN A 134 -21.09 -10.53 -5.94
N ALA A 135 -21.00 -11.25 -7.06
CA ALA A 135 -20.70 -12.67 -7.10
C ALA A 135 -19.36 -13.00 -6.46
N TRP A 136 -18.34 -12.14 -6.64
CA TRP A 136 -17.05 -12.35 -6.02
C TRP A 136 -17.10 -12.23 -4.50
N VAL A 137 -17.82 -11.22 -3.98
CA VAL A 137 -18.06 -11.08 -2.53
C VAL A 137 -18.81 -12.30 -2.00
N GLU A 138 -19.83 -12.79 -2.70
CA GLU A 138 -20.59 -13.97 -2.29
C GLU A 138 -19.74 -15.25 -2.33
N TYR A 139 -18.93 -15.44 -3.37
CA TYR A 139 -18.01 -16.56 -3.45
C TYR A 139 -17.04 -16.55 -2.27
N CYS A 140 -16.44 -15.38 -1.97
CA CYS A 140 -15.49 -15.24 -0.88
C CYS A 140 -16.13 -15.37 0.51
N ASN A 141 -17.27 -14.75 0.76
CA ASN A 141 -17.77 -14.55 2.13
C ASN A 141 -19.11 -15.23 2.41
N GLY A 142 -19.82 -15.70 1.37
CA GLY A 142 -21.13 -16.31 1.49
C GLY A 142 -21.14 -17.58 2.33
N THR A 143 -22.10 -17.65 3.26
CA THR A 143 -22.34 -18.80 4.15
C THR A 143 -23.61 -19.57 3.81
N GLY A 144 -24.51 -18.99 3.00
CA GLY A 144 -25.77 -19.60 2.60
C GLY A 144 -25.62 -20.82 1.68
N ASN A 145 -26.74 -21.44 1.37
CA ASN A 145 -26.86 -22.46 0.32
C ASN A 145 -27.19 -21.78 -1.02
N THR A 146 -26.23 -21.02 -1.54
CA THR A 146 -26.36 -20.24 -2.77
C THR A 146 -25.29 -20.67 -3.77
N TYR A 147 -25.48 -20.31 -5.05
CA TYR A 147 -24.62 -20.80 -6.13
C TYR A 147 -23.14 -20.50 -5.87
N TRP A 148 -22.76 -19.24 -5.61
CA TRP A 148 -21.35 -18.85 -5.47
C TRP A 148 -20.71 -19.40 -4.20
N ALA A 149 -21.44 -19.40 -3.08
CA ALA A 149 -20.97 -20.02 -1.85
C ALA A 149 -20.75 -21.54 -2.04
N ASN A 150 -21.69 -22.23 -2.70
CA ASN A 150 -21.54 -23.67 -2.98
C ASN A 150 -20.40 -23.97 -3.96
N LEU A 151 -20.21 -23.11 -4.97
CA LEU A 151 -19.11 -23.27 -5.91
C LEU A 151 -17.75 -23.17 -5.20
N ARG A 152 -17.60 -22.25 -4.24
CA ARG A 152 -16.41 -22.19 -3.37
C ARG A 152 -16.20 -23.51 -2.63
N ARG A 153 -17.27 -24.09 -2.05
CA ARG A 153 -17.21 -25.38 -1.34
C ARG A 153 -16.82 -26.53 -2.29
N GLU A 154 -17.38 -26.55 -3.49
CA GLU A 154 -17.06 -27.53 -4.53
C GLU A 154 -15.59 -27.44 -4.95
N HIS A 155 -15.02 -26.23 -4.99
CA HIS A 155 -13.60 -26.00 -5.23
C HIS A 155 -12.69 -26.35 -4.04
N GLY A 156 -13.23 -26.93 -2.96
CA GLY A 156 -12.46 -27.44 -1.82
C GLY A 156 -12.38 -26.51 -0.61
N TYR A 157 -13.10 -25.38 -0.60
CA TYR A 157 -13.07 -24.41 0.50
C TYR A 157 -14.43 -24.31 1.20
N PRO A 158 -14.71 -25.20 2.18
CA PRO A 158 -16.00 -25.26 2.85
C PRO A 158 -16.36 -23.95 3.59
N GLU A 159 -15.40 -23.42 4.33
CA GLU A 159 -15.52 -22.18 5.09
C GLU A 159 -15.34 -20.95 4.19
N PRO A 160 -16.03 -19.82 4.49
CA PRO A 160 -15.79 -18.56 3.79
C PRO A 160 -14.34 -18.11 3.95
N HIS A 161 -13.83 -17.45 2.91
CA HIS A 161 -12.51 -16.82 2.92
C HIS A 161 -12.44 -15.63 3.87
N GLY A 162 -13.55 -14.91 4.06
CA GLY A 162 -13.64 -13.79 5.01
C GLY A 162 -12.90 -12.53 4.56
N VAL A 163 -12.93 -12.24 3.26
CA VAL A 163 -12.23 -11.08 2.68
C VAL A 163 -12.89 -9.80 3.17
N LYS A 164 -12.12 -9.00 3.92
CA LYS A 164 -12.62 -7.78 4.56
C LYS A 164 -12.47 -6.55 3.68
N TYR A 165 -11.37 -6.38 2.96
CA TYR A 165 -11.07 -5.13 2.24
C TYR A 165 -11.32 -5.29 0.75
N TRP A 166 -12.08 -4.36 0.17
CA TRP A 166 -12.42 -4.37 -1.24
C TRP A 166 -12.26 -3.00 -1.89
N GLY A 167 -11.51 -2.95 -2.98
CA GLY A 167 -11.20 -1.75 -3.75
C GLY A 167 -12.17 -1.60 -4.91
N LEU A 168 -12.83 -0.45 -4.99
CA LEU A 168 -13.78 -0.13 -6.05
C LEU A 168 -13.04 0.35 -7.30
N GLY A 169 -12.40 -0.59 -8.00
CA GLY A 169 -11.62 -0.33 -9.20
C GLY A 169 -10.22 0.20 -8.90
N ASN A 170 -9.45 0.40 -9.96
CA ASN A 170 -8.09 0.90 -9.88
C ASN A 170 -7.88 2.05 -10.85
N GLU A 171 -7.25 3.13 -10.39
CA GLU A 171 -6.81 4.29 -11.17
C GLU A 171 -7.76 4.70 -12.30
N MET A 172 -9.07 4.72 -12.02
CA MET A 172 -10.10 4.93 -13.05
C MET A 172 -10.03 6.32 -13.70
N TYR A 173 -9.22 7.23 -13.14
CA TYR A 173 -8.88 8.54 -13.68
C TYR A 173 -7.84 8.51 -14.82
N GLY A 174 -7.02 7.46 -14.89
CA GLY A 174 -5.85 7.41 -15.75
C GLY A 174 -6.22 7.07 -17.19
N SER A 175 -5.76 7.85 -18.17
CA SER A 175 -6.05 7.57 -19.59
C SER A 175 -5.44 6.26 -20.11
N TRP A 176 -4.50 5.68 -19.37
CA TRP A 176 -3.92 4.36 -19.61
C TRP A 176 -4.83 3.22 -19.15
N GLN A 177 -5.79 3.49 -18.27
CA GLN A 177 -6.57 2.47 -17.60
C GLN A 177 -7.69 1.93 -18.50
N ILE A 178 -7.87 0.60 -18.48
CA ILE A 178 -8.98 -0.05 -19.18
C ILE A 178 -10.29 0.43 -18.56
N GLY A 179 -11.13 1.06 -19.39
CA GLY A 179 -12.40 1.61 -18.94
C GLY A 179 -12.27 2.87 -18.10
N ALA A 180 -11.23 3.69 -18.30
CA ALA A 180 -11.08 5.01 -17.67
C ALA A 180 -12.36 5.86 -17.77
N LEU A 181 -12.63 6.65 -16.74
CA LEU A 181 -13.86 7.41 -16.55
C LEU A 181 -13.56 8.87 -16.16
N SER A 182 -14.55 9.74 -16.33
CA SER A 182 -14.59 11.00 -15.58
C SER A 182 -14.85 10.73 -14.09
N ALA A 183 -14.62 11.72 -13.22
CA ALA A 183 -14.88 11.56 -11.79
C ALA A 183 -16.37 11.33 -11.51
N GLU A 184 -17.24 12.04 -12.23
CA GLU A 184 -18.69 11.92 -12.15
C GLU A 184 -19.18 10.53 -12.58
N ASP A 185 -18.72 10.04 -13.74
CA ASP A 185 -19.09 8.71 -14.23
C ASP A 185 -18.57 7.60 -13.30
N TYR A 186 -17.36 7.77 -12.74
CA TYR A 186 -16.83 6.85 -11.74
C TYR A 186 -17.70 6.83 -10.49
N VAL A 187 -18.12 7.99 -9.97
CA VAL A 187 -19.02 8.08 -8.81
C VAL A 187 -20.33 7.36 -9.07
N GLU A 188 -20.95 7.58 -10.24
CA GLU A 188 -22.21 6.91 -10.60
C GLU A 188 -22.04 5.39 -10.65
N LYS A 189 -20.99 4.91 -11.31
CA LYS A 189 -20.70 3.48 -11.43
C LYS A 189 -20.35 2.85 -10.08
N ALA A 190 -19.35 3.39 -9.38
CA ALA A 190 -18.83 2.83 -8.12
C ALA A 190 -19.88 2.81 -7.01
N ARG A 191 -20.83 3.75 -7.00
CA ARG A 191 -21.93 3.77 -6.03
C ARG A 191 -22.80 2.51 -6.11
N GLU A 192 -23.15 2.08 -7.33
CA GLU A 192 -24.01 0.90 -7.49
C GLU A 192 -23.25 -0.40 -7.23
N PHE A 193 -21.95 -0.46 -7.57
CA PHE A 193 -21.07 -1.55 -7.14
C PHE A 193 -21.03 -1.64 -5.60
N ALA A 194 -20.76 -0.52 -4.92
CA ALA A 194 -20.67 -0.46 -3.46
C ALA A 194 -21.95 -0.95 -2.78
N LYS A 195 -23.13 -0.54 -3.28
CA LYS A 195 -24.42 -1.00 -2.76
C LYS A 195 -24.59 -2.51 -2.90
N ALA A 196 -24.37 -3.06 -4.10
CA ALA A 196 -24.54 -4.50 -4.33
C ALA A 196 -23.59 -5.35 -3.48
N MET A 197 -22.33 -4.90 -3.35
CA MET A 197 -21.33 -5.58 -2.52
C MET A 197 -21.70 -5.52 -1.03
N LYS A 198 -22.06 -4.35 -0.48
CA LYS A 198 -22.48 -4.21 0.93
C LYS A 198 -23.81 -4.90 1.24
N LEU A 199 -24.73 -5.00 0.28
CA LEU A 199 -25.96 -5.78 0.44
C LEU A 199 -25.68 -7.30 0.50
N THR A 200 -24.59 -7.74 -0.14
CA THR A 200 -24.16 -9.14 -0.11
C THR A 200 -23.44 -9.47 1.20
N ASP A 201 -22.55 -8.59 1.64
CA ASP A 201 -21.88 -8.67 2.93
C ASP A 201 -21.72 -7.27 3.53
N PRO A 202 -22.54 -6.91 4.55
CA PRO A 202 -22.47 -5.58 5.15
C PRO A 202 -21.21 -5.36 6.00
N SER A 203 -20.43 -6.42 6.29
CA SER A 203 -19.23 -6.34 7.13
C SER A 203 -17.95 -5.94 6.39
N ILE A 204 -17.95 -6.00 5.05
CA ILE A 204 -16.79 -5.61 4.25
C ILE A 204 -16.48 -4.13 4.42
N GLN A 205 -15.24 -3.74 4.16
CA GLN A 205 -14.80 -2.35 4.10
C GLN A 205 -14.43 -1.99 2.67
N LEU A 206 -14.96 -0.87 2.18
CA LEU A 206 -14.75 -0.43 0.80
C LEU A 206 -13.72 0.69 0.72
N VAL A 207 -12.87 0.61 -0.30
CA VAL A 207 -11.89 1.64 -0.68
C VAL A 207 -12.34 2.27 -2.00
N SER A 208 -12.67 3.57 -2.01
CA SER A 208 -12.89 4.29 -3.27
C SER A 208 -11.57 4.55 -3.98
N CYS A 209 -11.56 4.53 -5.31
CA CYS A 209 -10.45 4.95 -6.15
C CYS A 209 -10.28 6.48 -6.08
N GLY A 210 -9.45 6.95 -5.15
CA GLY A 210 -8.92 8.31 -5.17
C GLY A 210 -7.76 8.43 -6.15
N TYR A 211 -7.07 9.57 -6.13
CA TYR A 211 -5.92 9.88 -6.98
C TYR A 211 -4.74 10.32 -6.12
N ASN A 212 -4.54 11.62 -5.93
CA ASN A 212 -3.39 12.16 -5.21
C ASN A 212 -3.75 12.81 -3.87
N GLY A 213 -5.02 12.86 -3.51
CA GLY A 213 -5.52 13.39 -2.24
C GLY A 213 -5.78 14.90 -2.24
N TRP A 214 -5.52 15.62 -3.33
CA TRP A 214 -5.82 17.07 -3.42
C TRP A 214 -6.49 17.49 -4.74
N SER A 215 -6.72 16.57 -5.66
CA SER A 215 -7.27 16.87 -6.97
C SER A 215 -8.79 17.05 -6.94
N ASP A 216 -9.35 17.62 -8.01
CA ASP A 216 -10.79 17.66 -8.20
C ASP A 216 -11.40 16.25 -8.30
N TRP A 217 -10.65 15.26 -8.80
CA TRP A 217 -11.07 13.86 -8.76
C TRP A 217 -11.33 13.43 -7.31
N ASP A 218 -10.36 13.62 -6.41
CA ASP A 218 -10.49 13.24 -5.00
C ASP A 218 -11.71 13.91 -4.36
N ARG A 219 -11.89 15.20 -4.62
CA ARG A 219 -13.03 15.99 -4.13
C ARG A 219 -14.37 15.42 -4.61
N ILE A 220 -14.53 15.22 -5.92
CA ILE A 220 -15.79 14.73 -6.53
C ILE A 220 -16.10 13.31 -6.05
N VAL A 221 -15.08 12.44 -5.99
CA VAL A 221 -15.25 11.06 -5.53
C VAL A 221 -15.68 11.00 -4.07
N LEU A 222 -15.04 11.78 -3.19
CA LEU A 222 -15.44 11.87 -1.79
C LEU A 222 -16.86 12.41 -1.65
N GLU A 223 -17.21 13.51 -2.33
CA GLU A 223 -18.57 14.07 -2.35
C GLU A 223 -19.62 13.03 -2.80
N GLY A 224 -19.27 12.17 -3.76
CA GLY A 224 -20.19 11.17 -4.32
C GLY A 224 -20.32 9.85 -3.57
N LEU A 225 -19.26 9.42 -2.86
CA LEU A 225 -19.13 8.06 -2.31
C LEU A 225 -18.93 7.97 -0.79
N ALA A 226 -18.69 9.08 -0.08
CA ALA A 226 -18.36 9.08 1.35
C ALA A 226 -19.33 8.26 2.24
N ARG A 227 -20.61 8.16 1.86
CA ARG A 227 -21.62 7.36 2.59
C ARG A 227 -21.44 5.84 2.47
N TYR A 228 -20.71 5.38 1.45
CA TYR A 228 -20.62 3.97 1.08
C TYR A 228 -19.25 3.36 1.38
N VAL A 229 -18.24 4.20 1.57
CA VAL A 229 -16.84 3.76 1.69
C VAL A 229 -16.28 3.99 3.09
N ASP A 230 -15.31 3.16 3.43
CA ASP A 230 -14.57 3.18 4.68
C ASP A 230 -13.21 3.88 4.48
N PHE A 231 -12.67 3.81 3.25
CA PHE A 231 -11.39 4.39 2.87
C PHE A 231 -11.46 5.12 1.52
N HIS A 232 -10.57 6.09 1.36
CA HIS A 232 -10.27 6.74 0.08
C HIS A 232 -8.81 6.47 -0.30
N SER A 233 -8.56 5.98 -1.52
CA SER A 233 -7.21 5.64 -1.94
C SER A 233 -6.35 6.87 -2.29
N ILE A 234 -5.04 6.77 -2.09
CA ILE A 234 -4.04 7.70 -2.62
C ILE A 234 -2.92 6.88 -3.26
N HIS A 235 -2.59 7.23 -4.50
CA HIS A 235 -1.52 6.61 -5.27
C HIS A 235 -0.47 7.66 -5.62
N ILE A 236 0.74 7.55 -5.05
CA ILE A 236 1.85 8.43 -5.41
C ILE A 236 3.14 7.65 -5.41
N TYR A 237 3.79 7.66 -6.57
CA TYR A 237 5.18 7.25 -6.72
C TYR A 237 6.09 8.47 -6.75
N THR A 238 7.26 8.32 -6.15
CA THR A 238 8.31 9.34 -6.13
C THR A 238 9.63 8.78 -6.63
N GLY A 239 10.60 9.65 -6.90
CA GLY A 239 11.95 9.23 -7.22
C GLY A 239 12.74 10.33 -7.93
N SER A 240 14.05 10.37 -7.75
CA SER A 240 14.93 11.34 -8.42
C SER A 240 16.34 10.78 -8.62
N TYR A 241 16.99 11.21 -9.70
CA TYR A 241 18.42 10.97 -9.89
C TYR A 241 19.30 11.88 -9.00
N ASP A 242 18.72 12.93 -8.40
CA ASP A 242 19.38 13.75 -7.38
C ASP A 242 19.12 13.18 -5.99
N TYR A 243 20.16 13.12 -5.14
CA TYR A 243 20.08 12.56 -3.79
C TYR A 243 19.01 13.28 -2.94
N PHE A 244 19.09 14.61 -2.84
CA PHE A 244 18.18 15.40 -2.01
C PHE A 244 16.76 15.41 -2.58
N GLY A 245 16.63 15.49 -3.90
CA GLY A 245 15.37 15.33 -4.60
C GLY A 245 14.69 14.00 -4.26
N ASN A 246 15.47 12.92 -4.10
CA ASN A 246 14.93 11.60 -3.79
C ASN A 246 14.54 11.47 -2.30
N VAL A 247 15.43 11.82 -1.37
CA VAL A 247 15.18 11.66 0.08
C VAL A 247 14.11 12.62 0.63
N PHE A 248 13.83 13.72 -0.07
CA PHE A 248 12.77 14.67 0.31
C PHE A 248 11.45 14.45 -0.43
N ALA A 249 11.43 13.74 -1.56
CA ALA A 249 10.20 13.48 -2.30
C ALA A 249 9.05 12.86 -1.46
N PRO A 250 9.30 11.97 -0.47
CA PRO A 250 8.24 11.44 0.40
C PRO A 250 7.42 12.50 1.13
N HIS A 251 7.93 13.74 1.31
CA HIS A 251 7.15 14.84 1.92
C HIS A 251 5.90 15.18 1.11
N LEU A 252 5.82 14.78 -0.16
CA LEU A 252 4.58 14.85 -0.93
C LEU A 252 3.46 14.02 -0.30
N ALA A 253 3.78 12.88 0.33
CA ALA A 253 2.79 12.08 1.05
C ALA A 253 2.21 12.86 2.23
N ASP A 254 3.02 13.61 2.98
CA ASP A 254 2.54 14.40 4.11
C ASP A 254 1.56 15.49 3.63
N PHE A 255 1.89 16.17 2.54
CA PHE A 255 1.03 17.15 1.88
C PHE A 255 -0.27 16.51 1.35
N ALA A 256 -0.16 15.38 0.66
CA ALA A 256 -1.29 14.63 0.11
C ALA A 256 -2.27 14.23 1.21
N LEU A 257 -1.71 13.68 2.28
CA LEU A 257 -2.45 13.23 3.44
C LEU A 257 -3.19 14.40 4.11
N ALA A 258 -2.49 15.50 4.41
CA ALA A 258 -3.13 16.67 5.02
C ALA A 258 -4.26 17.25 4.14
N SER A 259 -4.06 17.29 2.83
CA SER A 259 -5.06 17.79 1.87
C SER A 259 -6.29 16.88 1.82
N CYS A 260 -6.07 15.56 1.79
CA CYS A 260 -7.15 14.59 1.74
C CYS A 260 -7.96 14.61 3.04
N GLN A 261 -7.32 14.76 4.20
CA GLN A 261 -8.03 14.95 5.48
C GLN A 261 -9.02 16.11 5.40
N ALA A 262 -8.58 17.24 4.84
CA ALA A 262 -9.43 18.43 4.73
C ALA A 262 -10.64 18.18 3.82
N LEU A 263 -10.47 17.42 2.73
CA LEU A 263 -11.57 17.01 1.86
C LEU A 263 -12.54 16.07 2.56
N ILE A 264 -12.02 15.08 3.31
CA ILE A 264 -12.82 14.14 4.11
C ILE A 264 -13.62 14.88 5.19
N ASP A 265 -12.97 15.78 5.94
CA ASP A 265 -13.64 16.56 7.00
C ASP A 265 -14.74 17.44 6.42
N ARG A 266 -14.47 18.10 5.29
CA ARG A 266 -15.46 18.91 4.58
C ARG A 266 -16.67 18.08 4.18
N VAL A 267 -16.49 16.95 3.48
CA VAL A 267 -17.63 16.14 3.02
C VAL A 267 -18.41 15.54 4.19
N ARG A 268 -17.73 15.09 5.25
CA ARG A 268 -18.40 14.54 6.43
C ARG A 268 -19.24 15.59 7.14
N TYR A 269 -18.73 16.81 7.28
CA TYR A 269 -19.47 17.93 7.83
C TYR A 269 -20.68 18.32 6.95
N GLU A 270 -20.46 18.52 5.65
CA GLU A 270 -21.50 18.97 4.71
C GLU A 270 -22.64 17.95 4.57
N GLN A 271 -22.35 16.65 4.66
CA GLN A 271 -23.33 15.59 4.47
C GLN A 271 -23.85 14.95 5.76
N GLY A 272 -23.32 15.35 6.92
CA GLY A 272 -23.67 14.74 8.22
C GLY A 272 -23.29 13.26 8.30
N ILE A 273 -22.06 12.92 7.92
CA ILE A 273 -21.54 11.55 7.93
C ILE A 273 -20.79 11.30 9.25
N ASP A 274 -21.40 10.52 10.13
CA ASP A 274 -20.87 10.24 11.46
C ASP A 274 -19.72 9.22 11.44
N HIS A 275 -19.76 8.22 10.55
CA HIS A 275 -18.71 7.20 10.49
C HIS A 275 -17.39 7.81 9.99
N PRO A 276 -16.23 7.32 10.49
CA PRO A 276 -14.95 7.79 10.01
C PRO A 276 -14.69 7.28 8.60
N ILE A 277 -14.02 8.12 7.80
CA ILE A 277 -13.44 7.75 6.52
C ILE A 277 -11.95 7.97 6.64
N TYR A 278 -11.17 6.94 6.30
CA TYR A 278 -9.71 6.97 6.42
C TYR A 278 -9.05 7.03 5.04
N VAL A 279 -7.74 7.25 5.02
CA VAL A 279 -6.95 7.11 3.80
C VAL A 279 -6.36 5.70 3.73
N ALA A 280 -6.48 5.10 2.56
CA ALA A 280 -5.73 3.94 2.10
C ALA A 280 -4.63 4.43 1.15
N TYR A 281 -3.38 4.48 1.59
CA TYR A 281 -2.25 4.82 0.70
C TYR A 281 -1.76 3.54 0.01
N ASP A 282 -2.62 2.96 -0.81
CA ASP A 282 -2.52 1.57 -1.28
C ASP A 282 -1.70 1.38 -2.56
N GLU A 283 -1.07 2.45 -3.05
CA GLU A 283 0.11 2.40 -3.92
C GLU A 283 1.12 3.50 -3.56
N TRP A 284 2.27 3.08 -3.03
CA TRP A 284 3.43 3.96 -2.83
C TRP A 284 4.73 3.20 -3.01
N ASN A 285 5.72 3.87 -3.60
CA ASN A 285 7.12 3.47 -3.56
C ASN A 285 8.03 4.56 -4.13
N VAL A 286 9.35 4.31 -4.06
CA VAL A 286 10.31 4.86 -5.02
C VAL A 286 10.22 4.08 -6.34
N TRP A 287 9.95 4.77 -7.44
CA TRP A 287 9.89 4.18 -8.77
C TRP A 287 10.21 5.25 -9.80
N PHE A 288 11.38 5.20 -10.45
CA PHE A 288 11.73 6.23 -11.43
C PHE A 288 12.67 5.79 -12.54
N ARG A 289 13.38 4.66 -12.38
CA ARG A 289 14.35 4.16 -13.35
C ARG A 289 13.70 3.23 -14.37
N GLU A 290 12.91 2.27 -13.90
CA GLU A 290 12.25 1.29 -14.76
C GLU A 290 10.89 1.82 -15.24
N ARG A 291 10.91 2.81 -16.14
CA ARG A 291 9.69 3.48 -16.63
C ARG A 291 9.56 3.39 -18.15
N GLY A 292 8.31 3.44 -18.61
CA GLY A 292 7.96 3.38 -20.02
C GLY A 292 7.62 1.98 -20.52
N TYR A 293 7.33 1.88 -21.81
CA TYR A 293 6.81 0.66 -22.42
C TYR A 293 7.78 -0.52 -22.31
N GLU A 294 9.06 -0.32 -22.65
CA GLU A 294 10.08 -1.38 -22.61
C GLU A 294 10.24 -1.95 -21.19
N ALA A 295 10.30 -1.09 -20.18
CA ALA A 295 10.38 -1.50 -18.79
C ALA A 295 9.10 -2.24 -18.33
N SER A 296 7.92 -1.83 -18.81
CA SER A 296 6.65 -2.49 -18.51
C SER A 296 6.62 -3.92 -19.05
N VAL A 297 7.12 -4.11 -20.27
CA VAL A 297 7.29 -5.44 -20.87
C VAL A 297 8.36 -6.26 -20.15
N ALA A 298 9.41 -5.60 -19.66
CA ALA A 298 10.49 -6.23 -18.90
C ALA A 298 10.13 -6.54 -17.43
N GLY A 299 8.97 -6.10 -16.94
CA GLY A 299 8.47 -6.41 -15.60
C GLY A 299 8.82 -5.41 -14.50
N LEU A 300 9.23 -4.17 -14.84
CA LEU A 300 9.46 -3.07 -13.89
C LEU A 300 10.40 -3.40 -12.72
N GLU A 301 11.50 -4.10 -13.00
CA GLU A 301 12.44 -4.60 -11.99
C GLU A 301 13.42 -3.52 -11.48
N GLU A 302 12.90 -2.55 -10.72
CA GLU A 302 13.67 -1.43 -10.19
C GLU A 302 14.72 -1.86 -9.15
N ARG A 303 15.96 -1.39 -9.32
CA ARG A 303 17.07 -1.63 -8.37
C ARG A 303 17.22 -0.49 -7.38
N TYR A 304 17.18 -0.81 -6.09
CA TYR A 304 17.18 0.18 -5.02
C TYR A 304 18.56 0.47 -4.43
N THR A 305 18.75 1.73 -4.06
CA THR A 305 19.94 2.29 -3.44
C THR A 305 19.71 2.64 -1.97
N LEU A 306 20.74 3.10 -1.27
CA LEU A 306 20.59 3.64 0.08
C LEU A 306 19.74 4.92 0.10
N ALA A 307 19.83 5.77 -0.93
CA ALA A 307 18.99 6.97 -1.01
C ALA A 307 17.50 6.60 -1.06
N ASP A 308 17.15 5.54 -1.80
CA ASP A 308 15.79 5.02 -1.87
C ASP A 308 15.32 4.45 -0.52
N THR A 309 16.24 3.84 0.23
CA THR A 309 15.98 3.35 1.60
C THR A 309 15.63 4.50 2.55
N LEU A 310 16.37 5.61 2.48
CA LEU A 310 16.08 6.80 3.28
C LEU A 310 14.74 7.44 2.89
N ALA A 311 14.40 7.43 1.60
CA ALA A 311 13.09 7.87 1.13
C ALA A 311 11.95 6.98 1.67
N VAL A 312 12.08 5.65 1.59
CA VAL A 312 11.12 4.69 2.15
C VAL A 312 10.97 4.87 3.66
N ALA A 313 12.06 5.02 4.41
CA ALA A 313 11.99 5.29 5.84
C ALA A 313 11.27 6.62 6.15
N THR A 314 11.47 7.64 5.32
CA THR A 314 10.75 8.92 5.45
C THR A 314 9.24 8.77 5.20
N TYR A 315 8.82 7.96 4.23
CA TYR A 315 7.40 7.60 4.05
C TYR A 315 6.81 6.97 5.32
N LEU A 316 7.47 5.97 5.87
CA LEU A 316 7.00 5.25 7.05
C LEU A 316 6.89 6.18 8.27
N ASN A 317 7.87 7.06 8.46
CA ASN A 317 7.81 8.11 9.47
C ASN A 317 6.61 9.05 9.28
N ILE A 318 6.32 9.46 8.04
CA ILE A 318 5.13 10.27 7.71
C ILE A 318 3.84 9.52 8.04
N PHE A 319 3.73 8.24 7.68
CA PHE A 319 2.54 7.44 7.97
C PHE A 319 2.29 7.30 9.47
N ILE A 320 3.34 7.09 10.28
CA ILE A 320 3.23 7.07 11.74
C ILE A 320 2.73 8.43 12.25
N ARG A 321 3.30 9.55 11.80
CA ARG A 321 2.86 10.90 12.19
C ARG A 321 1.44 11.24 11.72
N ARG A 322 0.97 10.62 10.64
CA ARG A 322 -0.38 10.80 10.07
C ARG A 322 -1.36 9.66 10.42
N CYS A 323 -1.05 8.84 11.43
CA CYS A 323 -1.80 7.63 11.79
C CYS A 323 -3.29 7.83 12.14
N ARG A 324 -3.71 9.05 12.49
CA ARG A 324 -5.14 9.34 12.68
C ARG A 324 -5.95 9.11 11.40
N MET A 325 -5.31 9.33 10.25
CA MET A 325 -5.96 9.33 8.95
C MET A 325 -5.51 8.17 8.06
N VAL A 326 -4.20 7.98 7.85
CA VAL A 326 -3.73 6.82 7.08
C VAL A 326 -3.79 5.60 7.97
N ARG A 327 -4.71 4.71 7.64
CA ARG A 327 -4.99 3.49 8.41
C ARG A 327 -4.63 2.23 7.64
N LEU A 328 -4.30 2.35 6.37
CA LEU A 328 -3.91 1.27 5.48
C LEU A 328 -2.94 1.86 4.45
N ALA A 329 -1.84 1.17 4.17
CA ALA A 329 -0.93 1.54 3.10
C ALA A 329 -0.29 0.29 2.52
N ASN A 330 -0.05 0.26 1.22
CA ASN A 330 0.51 -0.90 0.53
C ASN A 330 1.70 -0.49 -0.32
N LEU A 331 2.88 -1.00 0.04
CA LEU A 331 4.06 -0.81 -0.78
C LEU A 331 3.86 -1.52 -2.12
N ALA A 332 4.02 -0.76 -3.21
CA ALA A 332 3.93 -1.26 -4.56
C ALA A 332 5.34 -1.55 -5.12
N GLN A 333 5.75 -2.79 -5.34
CA GLN A 333 5.09 -4.06 -4.97
C GLN A 333 6.01 -4.90 -4.10
N MET A 334 5.61 -6.12 -3.77
CA MET A 334 6.35 -6.94 -2.79
C MET A 334 7.45 -7.81 -3.40
N VAL A 335 7.31 -8.26 -4.64
CA VAL A 335 8.23 -9.21 -5.28
C VAL A 335 8.50 -8.85 -6.74
N ASN A 336 9.78 -8.80 -7.13
CA ASN A 336 10.37 -8.45 -8.44
C ASN A 336 10.00 -7.08 -9.01
N VAL A 337 8.72 -6.79 -9.14
CA VAL A 337 8.14 -5.58 -9.70
C VAL A 337 8.27 -4.44 -8.68
N ILE A 338 9.13 -3.45 -8.94
CA ILE A 338 9.39 -2.31 -8.03
C ILE A 338 9.43 -2.76 -6.54
N ALA A 339 10.22 -3.79 -6.25
CA ALA A 339 10.02 -4.61 -5.05
C ALA A 339 11.20 -4.66 -4.07
N PRO A 340 10.94 -4.85 -2.76
CA PRO A 340 11.98 -5.12 -1.77
C PRO A 340 12.57 -6.54 -1.89
N ILE A 341 11.89 -7.48 -2.55
CA ILE A 341 12.33 -8.87 -2.71
C ILE A 341 12.49 -9.18 -4.19
N PHE A 342 13.64 -9.71 -4.59
CA PHE A 342 13.92 -10.19 -5.93
C PHE A 342 14.12 -11.70 -5.91
N THR A 343 13.66 -12.40 -6.94
CA THR A 343 13.84 -13.85 -7.07
C THR A 343 14.70 -14.21 -8.29
N SER A 344 15.44 -15.30 -8.14
CA SER A 344 16.05 -16.06 -9.23
C SER A 344 15.63 -17.54 -9.12
N PRO A 345 16.00 -18.40 -10.08
CA PRO A 345 15.79 -19.84 -9.97
C PRO A 345 16.48 -20.49 -8.75
N GLU A 346 17.57 -19.89 -8.26
CA GLU A 346 18.39 -20.44 -7.18
C GLU A 346 18.05 -19.87 -5.79
N GLY A 347 17.28 -18.79 -5.71
CA GLY A 347 16.92 -18.18 -4.43
C GLY A 347 16.31 -16.79 -4.56
N LEU A 348 16.60 -15.94 -3.57
CA LEU A 348 16.14 -14.56 -3.53
C LEU A 348 17.25 -13.60 -3.12
N PHE A 349 17.03 -12.32 -3.42
CA PHE A 349 17.83 -11.18 -3.00
C PHE A 349 16.93 -10.15 -2.32
N LEU A 350 17.32 -9.71 -1.13
CA LEU A 350 16.60 -8.66 -0.40
C LEU A 350 17.22 -7.30 -0.75
N GLN A 351 16.45 -6.44 -1.39
CA GLN A 351 16.88 -5.11 -1.77
C GLN A 351 17.01 -4.18 -0.55
N THR A 352 17.69 -3.05 -0.74
CA THR A 352 17.96 -2.09 0.33
C THR A 352 16.69 -1.62 1.05
N ILE A 353 15.59 -1.42 0.32
CA ILE A 353 14.29 -0.99 0.87
C ILE A 353 13.56 -2.07 1.69
N TYR A 354 13.97 -3.35 1.66
CA TYR A 354 13.42 -4.41 2.51
C TYR A 354 13.66 -4.14 3.99
N HIS A 355 14.87 -3.66 4.31
CA HIS A 355 15.33 -3.51 5.68
C HIS A 355 14.56 -2.45 6.50
N PRO A 356 14.28 -1.22 6.00
CA PRO A 356 13.46 -0.28 6.74
C PRO A 356 12.02 -0.77 6.92
N LEU A 357 11.45 -1.48 5.94
CA LEU A 357 10.10 -2.06 6.10
C LEU A 357 10.05 -3.03 7.27
N ARG A 358 11.00 -3.98 7.31
CA ARG A 358 11.14 -4.92 8.43
C ARG A 358 11.35 -4.20 9.75
N LEU A 359 12.32 -3.28 9.81
CA LEU A 359 12.68 -2.57 11.04
C LEU A 359 11.47 -1.81 11.61
N TYR A 360 10.74 -1.07 10.77
CA TYR A 360 9.58 -0.33 11.24
C TYR A 360 8.44 -1.27 11.65
N ALA A 361 8.18 -2.33 10.88
CA ALA A 361 7.18 -3.32 11.27
C ALA A 361 7.54 -3.99 12.60
N GLU A 362 8.80 -4.27 12.89
CA GLU A 362 9.21 -4.91 14.14
C GLU A 362 9.09 -3.99 15.37
N TRP A 363 9.46 -2.71 15.22
CA TRP A 363 9.72 -1.84 16.36
C TRP A 363 8.71 -0.70 16.56
N THR A 364 7.83 -0.44 15.60
CA THR A 364 6.77 0.57 15.77
C THR A 364 5.74 0.10 16.80
N LEU A 365 5.59 0.89 17.86
CA LEU A 365 4.65 0.65 18.96
C LEU A 365 3.27 1.26 18.65
N ASP A 366 2.30 0.99 19.53
CA ASP A 366 0.88 1.23 19.27
C ASP A 366 0.49 2.71 19.23
N VAL A 367 1.17 3.60 19.97
CA VAL A 367 0.79 5.01 20.10
C VAL A 367 1.84 5.92 19.48
N ALA A 368 1.50 6.67 18.44
CA ALA A 368 2.37 7.71 17.90
C ALA A 368 2.39 8.94 18.82
N LEU A 369 3.58 9.50 19.03
CA LEU A 369 3.83 10.71 19.81
C LEU A 369 4.28 11.85 18.89
N ASP A 370 3.85 13.07 19.23
CA ASP A 370 4.27 14.30 18.57
C ASP A 370 5.59 14.77 19.18
N ALA A 371 6.68 14.17 18.70
CA ALA A 371 8.04 14.55 19.09
C ALA A 371 8.43 15.89 18.45
N PHE A 372 8.96 16.79 19.26
CA PHE A 372 9.55 18.02 18.75
C PHE A 372 10.95 17.74 18.22
N VAL A 373 11.22 18.14 16.97
CA VAL A 373 12.51 17.94 16.31
C VAL A 373 13.06 19.29 15.85
N GLU A 374 14.29 19.57 16.24
CA GLU A 374 15.04 20.74 15.80
C GLU A 374 16.37 20.27 15.20
N ALA A 375 16.57 20.53 13.91
CA ALA A 375 17.76 20.14 13.17
C ALA A 375 18.08 21.16 12.09
N GLU A 376 19.29 21.11 11.55
CA GLU A 376 19.66 21.87 10.35
C GLU A 376 18.69 21.54 9.21
N THR A 377 18.33 22.55 8.42
CA THR A 377 17.39 22.39 7.31
C THR A 377 18.06 22.58 5.96
N TYR A 378 17.57 21.89 4.95
CA TYR A 378 18.01 21.98 3.57
C TYR A 378 16.90 22.56 2.67
N HIS A 379 17.27 23.47 1.78
CA HIS A 379 16.39 24.00 0.74
C HIS A 379 16.67 23.29 -0.59
N LEU A 380 15.72 22.48 -1.06
CA LEU A 380 15.81 21.85 -2.37
C LEU A 380 15.71 22.90 -3.48
N SER A 381 16.71 22.99 -4.34
CA SER A 381 16.69 23.93 -5.46
C SER A 381 15.80 23.40 -6.61
N SER A 382 15.31 24.31 -7.46
CA SER A 382 14.56 23.93 -8.66
C SER A 382 15.39 23.08 -9.63
N GLU A 383 16.71 23.27 -9.68
CA GLU A 383 17.62 22.48 -10.51
C GLU A 383 17.73 21.03 -10.01
N GLN A 384 17.78 20.84 -8.69
CA GLN A 384 17.77 19.51 -8.07
C GLN A 384 16.42 18.82 -8.24
N GLU A 385 15.32 19.55 -8.07
CA GLU A 385 13.96 19.05 -8.33
C GLU A 385 13.79 18.58 -9.78
N ALA A 386 14.36 19.30 -10.75
CA ALA A 386 14.27 18.96 -12.18
C ALA A 386 14.97 17.64 -12.56
N ARG A 387 15.72 17.01 -11.63
CA ARG A 387 16.34 15.69 -11.81
C ARG A 387 15.38 14.54 -11.51
N SER A 388 14.16 14.83 -11.04
CA SER A 388 13.08 13.85 -10.96
C SER A 388 12.39 13.70 -12.32
N PRO A 389 12.12 12.47 -12.78
CA PRO A 389 11.27 12.26 -13.94
C PRO A 389 9.77 12.35 -13.57
N TRP A 390 9.44 12.57 -12.30
CA TRP A 390 8.10 12.89 -11.85
C TRP A 390 7.92 14.40 -11.77
N GLN A 391 6.75 14.90 -12.19
CA GLN A 391 6.45 16.34 -12.22
C GLN A 391 5.86 16.82 -10.90
N HIS A 392 6.52 16.46 -9.79
CA HIS A 392 6.14 16.87 -8.45
C HIS A 392 6.80 18.20 -8.07
N ARG A 393 6.11 19.03 -7.27
CA ARG A 393 6.60 20.34 -6.79
C ARG A 393 7.14 20.24 -5.35
N ILE A 394 8.05 19.30 -5.13
CA ILE A 394 8.64 18.97 -3.83
C ILE A 394 9.32 20.19 -3.19
N ALA A 395 10.09 20.98 -3.93
CA ALA A 395 10.85 22.11 -3.40
C ALA A 395 9.98 23.14 -2.66
N ARG A 396 8.68 23.23 -2.99
CA ARG A 396 7.70 24.10 -2.33
C ARG A 396 7.30 23.66 -0.92
N LEU A 397 7.55 22.39 -0.58
CA LEU A 397 7.21 21.81 0.72
C LEU A 397 8.31 22.05 1.78
N GLY A 398 9.49 22.52 1.34
CA GLY A 398 10.61 22.81 2.23
C GLY A 398 10.49 24.15 2.97
N PRO A 399 11.50 24.51 3.77
CA PRO A 399 12.75 23.77 3.98
C PRO A 399 12.55 22.42 4.68
N PHE A 400 13.44 21.46 4.42
CA PHE A 400 13.37 20.10 4.97
C PHE A 400 14.40 19.92 6.08
N GLY A 401 14.01 19.38 7.23
CA GLY A 401 14.97 19.02 8.28
C GLY A 401 15.91 17.89 7.82
N LEU A 402 17.21 17.99 8.06
CA LEU A 402 18.15 16.90 7.75
C LEU A 402 17.96 15.68 8.66
N LEU A 403 17.25 15.84 9.78
CA LEU A 403 16.83 14.75 10.66
C LEU A 403 15.30 14.60 10.60
N ASP A 404 14.80 13.46 10.15
CA ASP A 404 13.36 13.13 10.16
C ASP A 404 13.08 12.06 11.23
N VAL A 405 12.06 12.28 12.07
CA VAL A 405 11.82 11.44 13.25
C VAL A 405 10.35 11.08 13.37
N ALA A 406 10.05 9.81 13.63
CA ALA A 406 8.79 9.39 14.23
C ALA A 406 9.05 8.78 15.61
N CYS A 407 8.13 9.02 16.53
CA CYS A 407 8.20 8.52 17.90
C CYS A 407 6.93 7.71 18.17
N THR A 408 7.10 6.50 18.70
CA THR A 408 5.98 5.67 19.16
C THR A 408 6.24 5.18 20.57
N ALA A 409 5.17 4.90 21.31
CA ALA A 409 5.21 4.34 22.64
C ALA A 409 4.17 3.22 22.81
N ASP A 410 4.38 2.36 23.79
CA ASP A 410 3.33 1.47 24.28
C ASP A 410 2.23 2.30 24.99
N ASP A 411 1.04 1.72 25.17
CA ASP A 411 -0.07 2.48 25.78
C ASP A 411 0.23 2.91 27.23
N ALA A 412 1.10 2.19 27.94
CA ALA A 412 1.54 2.52 29.29
C ALA A 412 2.62 3.62 29.34
N GLY A 413 3.22 4.00 28.21
CA GLY A 413 4.30 4.99 28.13
C GLY A 413 5.61 4.54 28.78
N ARG A 414 5.85 3.23 28.86
CA ARG A 414 7.04 2.60 29.46
C ARG A 414 8.10 2.25 28.43
N GLU A 415 7.68 1.95 27.21
CA GLU A 415 8.56 1.66 26.08
C GLU A 415 8.35 2.73 25.01
N ILE A 416 9.47 3.17 24.41
CA ILE A 416 9.47 4.20 23.38
C ILE A 416 10.40 3.74 22.26
N THR A 417 9.91 3.82 21.03
CA THR A 417 10.71 3.63 19.81
C THR A 417 10.86 4.96 19.10
N LEU A 418 12.10 5.34 18.81
CA LEU A 418 12.45 6.48 17.96
C LEU A 418 12.96 5.97 16.60
N ALA A 419 12.18 6.21 15.56
CA ALA A 419 12.59 5.98 14.19
C ALA A 419 13.25 7.25 13.65
N VAL A 420 14.58 7.25 13.52
CA VAL A 420 15.38 8.43 13.16
C VAL A 420 16.05 8.22 11.81
N VAL A 421 15.83 9.15 10.87
CA VAL A 421 16.44 9.15 9.54
C VAL A 421 17.36 10.37 9.42
N ASN A 422 18.67 10.13 9.39
CA ASN A 422 19.65 11.14 8.98
C ASN A 422 19.69 11.21 7.45
N ARG A 423 19.33 12.37 6.90
CA ARG A 423 19.26 12.66 5.46
C ARG A 423 20.44 13.49 4.96
N ASP A 424 21.43 13.74 5.81
CA ASP A 424 22.72 14.28 5.38
C ASP A 424 23.59 13.13 4.83
N PRO A 425 24.09 13.23 3.59
CA PRO A 425 24.84 12.15 2.95
C PRO A 425 26.27 11.98 3.49
N GLU A 426 26.80 12.98 4.21
CA GLU A 426 28.22 13.05 4.57
C GLU A 426 28.44 13.15 6.08
N ARG A 427 27.58 13.88 6.79
CA ARG A 427 27.79 14.25 8.19
C ARG A 427 26.95 13.39 9.14
N ALA A 428 27.59 12.92 10.20
CA ALA A 428 26.88 12.50 11.39
C ALA A 428 26.27 13.73 12.08
N ILE A 429 24.99 13.64 12.47
CA ILE A 429 24.30 14.69 13.21
C ILE A 429 24.23 14.30 14.68
N GLU A 430 25.12 14.88 15.49
CA GLU A 430 25.05 14.75 16.95
C GLU A 430 23.71 15.33 17.45
N THR A 431 22.94 14.49 18.16
CA THR A 431 21.56 14.77 18.54
C THR A 431 21.36 14.57 20.03
N THR A 432 20.82 15.60 20.71
CA THR A 432 20.38 15.49 22.10
C THR A 432 18.94 15.01 22.15
N ILE A 433 18.68 13.93 22.89
CA ILE A 433 17.33 13.39 23.13
C ILE A 433 16.91 13.76 24.55
N GLU A 434 15.82 14.53 24.66
CA GLU A 434 15.29 15.03 25.93
C GLU A 434 13.90 14.43 26.19
N PHE A 435 13.67 13.97 27.41
CA PHE A 435 12.36 13.48 27.86
C PHE A 435 11.73 14.49 28.81
N VAL A 436 10.51 14.93 28.49
CA VAL A 436 9.74 15.84 29.33
C VAL A 436 9.03 15.02 30.39
N GLY A 437 9.34 15.28 31.67
CA GLY A 437 8.65 14.63 32.80
C GLY A 437 8.92 13.14 32.97
N ALA A 438 9.89 12.56 32.25
CA ALA A 438 10.25 11.14 32.34
C ALA A 438 11.76 10.93 32.53
N THR A 439 12.13 9.80 33.12
CA THR A 439 13.54 9.39 33.34
C THR A 439 13.81 8.09 32.60
N VAL A 440 14.87 8.06 31.78
CA VAL A 440 15.33 6.84 31.11
C VAL A 440 16.09 5.97 32.11
N GLN A 441 15.71 4.69 32.20
CA GLN A 441 16.41 3.75 33.07
C GLN A 441 17.82 3.44 32.49
N PRO A 442 18.85 3.28 33.35
CA PRO A 442 20.18 2.88 32.89
C PRO A 442 20.13 1.56 32.10
N GLY A 443 20.73 1.54 30.90
CA GLY A 443 20.74 0.35 30.03
C GLY A 443 19.47 0.12 29.20
N ALA A 444 18.51 1.04 29.21
CA ALA A 444 17.26 0.94 28.44
C ALA A 444 17.38 1.32 26.95
N LEU A 445 18.58 1.69 26.47
CA LEU A 445 18.84 1.92 25.06
C LEU A 445 19.29 0.61 24.42
N VAL A 446 18.46 0.07 23.53
CA VAL A 446 18.72 -1.15 22.76
C VAL A 446 18.98 -0.79 21.30
#